data_AF-A0A6P8AXH4-F1
#
_entry.id   AF-A0A6P8AXH4-F1
#
_cell.length_a   1.000
_cell.length_b   1.000
_cell.length_c   1.000
_cell.angle_alpha   90.00
_cell.angle_beta   90.00
_cell.angle_gamma   90.00
#
_symmetry.space_group_name_H-M   'P 1'
#
loop_
_entity.id
_entity.type
_entity.pdbx_description
1 polymer ?
#
loop_
_entity_poly.entity_id
_entity_poly.type
_entity_poly.pdbx_seq_one_letter_code
_entity_poly.pdbx_strand_id
1 'polypeptide(L)'
;MYPHFLLASALLLSNSFTMAQWLYRSDSRDPDVIRECGGFKIGCPRYIPHGFEPFHYMQNNLNDPWGATWDSVAVAGEYLCRYAPFHHGWMYALKVKRSDVPPRIDWKSQPDISKHTWEMVSVFQRSGRVDEQQQDPSIGNWIENPDHRPVR
;
A
#
# COMPACT_ATOMS: atom_id res chain seq x y z
N MET A 1 -42.94 -24.91 -42.44
CA MET A 1 -41.88 -25.68 -41.75
C MET A 1 -40.60 -24.86 -41.78
N TYR A 2 -40.24 -24.20 -40.67
CA TYR A 2 -38.91 -23.61 -40.45
C TYR A 2 -38.54 -23.88 -38.99
N PRO A 3 -37.48 -24.65 -38.70
CA PRO A 3 -37.03 -24.84 -37.34
C PRO A 3 -36.10 -23.70 -36.94
N HIS A 4 -36.44 -23.05 -35.83
CA HIS A 4 -35.57 -22.87 -34.65
C HIS A 4 -34.12 -22.46 -34.92
N PHE A 5 -33.80 -21.17 -34.69
CA PHE A 5 -32.52 -20.78 -34.10
C PHE A 5 -32.74 -19.60 -33.16
N LEU A 6 -33.23 -19.90 -31.96
CA LEU A 6 -33.09 -19.01 -30.81
C LEU A 6 -31.62 -19.05 -30.40
N LEU A 7 -30.83 -18.07 -30.86
CA LEU A 7 -29.55 -17.74 -30.24
C LEU A 7 -29.84 -17.22 -28.83
N ALA A 8 -29.86 -18.13 -27.87
CA ALA A 8 -29.67 -17.79 -26.48
C ALA A 8 -28.23 -17.27 -26.34
N SER A 9 -28.05 -15.96 -26.43
CA SER A 9 -26.87 -15.29 -25.93
C SER A 9 -26.78 -15.59 -24.44
N ALA A 10 -26.08 -16.68 -24.10
CA ALA A 10 -25.59 -16.92 -22.77
C ALA A 10 -24.65 -15.74 -22.46
N LEU A 11 -25.19 -14.73 -21.79
CA LEU A 11 -24.43 -13.81 -20.97
C LEU A 11 -23.65 -14.70 -20.00
N LEU A 12 -22.42 -15.01 -20.38
CA LEU A 12 -21.38 -15.45 -19.47
C LEU A 12 -21.26 -14.32 -18.45
N LEU A 13 -22.01 -14.45 -17.36
CA LEU A 13 -21.73 -13.83 -16.09
C LEU A 13 -20.36 -14.34 -15.67
N SER A 14 -19.33 -13.73 -16.25
CA SER A 14 -17.99 -13.69 -15.73
C SER A 14 -18.12 -13.00 -14.38
N ASN A 15 -18.54 -13.77 -13.37
CA ASN A 15 -18.24 -13.51 -11.98
C ASN A 15 -16.71 -13.57 -11.89
N SER A 16 -16.07 -12.51 -12.38
CA SER A 16 -14.74 -12.15 -11.97
C SER A 16 -14.87 -11.87 -10.48
N PHE A 17 -14.75 -12.94 -9.68
CA PHE A 17 -14.37 -12.81 -8.30
C PHE A 17 -13.08 -11.98 -8.35
N THR A 18 -13.21 -10.68 -8.14
CA THR A 18 -12.08 -9.77 -8.08
C THR A 18 -11.33 -10.18 -6.83
N MET A 19 -10.39 -11.11 -7.01
CA MET A 19 -9.51 -11.58 -5.97
C MET A 19 -8.84 -10.34 -5.39
N ALA A 20 -9.08 -10.10 -4.12
CA ALA A 20 -8.51 -8.96 -3.42
C ALA A 20 -7.08 -9.33 -3.02
N GLN A 21 -6.13 -8.44 -3.28
CA GLN A 21 -4.72 -8.63 -3.00
C GLN A 21 -4.27 -7.66 -1.90
N TRP A 22 -3.47 -8.17 -0.97
CA TRP A 22 -2.80 -7.34 0.02
C TRP A 22 -1.58 -6.66 -0.60
N LEU A 23 -1.46 -5.37 -0.35
CA LEU A 23 -0.27 -4.58 -0.60
C LEU A 23 0.25 -4.01 0.72
N TYR A 24 1.56 -3.85 0.79
CA TYR A 24 2.28 -3.32 1.92
C TYR A 24 3.11 -2.14 1.46
N ARG A 25 2.89 -0.98 2.06
CA ARG A 25 3.61 0.23 1.72
C ARG A 25 4.49 0.66 2.88
N SER A 26 5.77 0.79 2.60
CA SER A 26 6.73 1.44 3.49
C SER A 26 6.70 2.92 3.19
N ASP A 27 6.46 3.77 4.18
CA ASP A 27 6.32 5.22 4.02
C ASP A 27 6.95 5.98 5.20
N SER A 28 7.45 7.18 4.95
CA SER A 28 7.98 8.08 5.99
C SER A 28 6.90 8.94 6.64
N ARG A 29 5.73 9.08 6.03
CA ARG A 29 4.62 9.89 6.55
C ARG A 29 3.90 9.14 7.67
N ASP A 30 3.46 9.90 8.67
CA ASP A 30 2.62 9.42 9.77
C ASP A 30 1.19 9.10 9.30
N PRO A 31 0.46 8.23 10.03
CA PRO A 31 -0.94 7.89 9.74
C PRO A 31 -1.84 9.13 9.59
N ASP A 32 -1.68 10.12 10.47
CA ASP A 32 -2.46 11.36 10.42
C ASP A 32 -2.19 12.18 9.15
N VAL A 33 -0.94 12.20 8.68
CA VAL A 33 -0.55 12.87 7.43
C VAL A 33 -1.17 12.15 6.23
N ILE A 34 -1.12 10.81 6.19
CA ILE A 34 -1.77 10.03 5.12
C ILE A 34 -3.29 10.26 5.13
N ARG A 35 -3.91 10.32 6.32
CA ARG A 35 -5.34 10.62 6.47
C ARG A 35 -5.68 12.01 5.95
N GLU A 36 -4.93 13.04 6.31
CA GLU A 36 -5.12 14.41 5.82
C GLU A 36 -4.94 14.51 4.30
N CYS A 37 -4.02 13.73 3.73
CA CYS A 37 -3.84 13.60 2.29
C CYS A 37 -4.96 12.82 1.58
N GLY A 38 -5.89 12.21 2.33
CA GLY A 38 -6.91 11.31 1.77
C GLY A 38 -6.30 10.06 1.14
N GLY A 39 -5.17 9.58 1.64
CA GLY A 39 -4.43 8.42 1.15
C GLY A 39 -3.02 8.74 0.64
N PHE A 40 -2.45 7.83 -0.15
CA PHE A 40 -1.05 7.87 -0.59
C PHE A 40 -0.82 8.77 -1.82
N LYS A 41 -1.27 10.02 -1.78
CA LYS A 41 -1.13 10.94 -2.91
C LYS A 41 0.35 11.28 -3.15
N ILE A 42 0.78 11.15 -4.41
CA ILE A 42 2.11 11.57 -4.85
C ILE A 42 2.15 13.10 -4.77
N GLY A 43 3.09 13.63 -3.99
CA GLY A 43 3.22 15.09 -3.76
C GLY A 43 2.41 15.66 -2.58
N CYS A 44 1.78 14.82 -1.76
CA CYS A 44 1.18 15.23 -0.49
C CYS A 44 1.98 14.66 0.70
N PRO A 45 2.19 15.39 1.81
CA PRO A 45 1.79 16.79 2.03
C PRO A 45 2.61 17.75 1.17
N ARG A 46 2.02 18.91 0.85
CA ARG A 46 2.71 19.99 0.11
C ARG A 46 3.78 20.66 0.98
N TYR A 47 3.56 20.68 2.30
CA TYR A 47 4.46 21.24 3.30
C TYR A 47 4.79 20.17 4.31
N ILE A 48 6.08 19.92 4.48
CA ILE A 48 6.60 18.86 5.34
C ILE A 48 6.96 19.50 6.69
N PRO A 49 6.43 19.01 7.82
CA PRO A 49 6.83 19.51 9.13
C PRO A 49 8.34 19.41 9.33
N HIS A 50 8.91 20.34 10.11
CA HIS A 50 10.34 20.35 10.39
C HIS A 50 10.74 19.05 11.12
N GLY A 51 11.65 18.26 10.53
CA GLY A 51 12.08 16.96 11.07
C GLY A 51 11.47 15.72 10.39
N PHE A 52 10.57 15.89 9.42
CA PHE A 52 10.17 14.81 8.52
C PHE A 52 11.09 14.79 7.30
N GLU A 53 11.59 13.61 6.96
CA GLU A 53 12.45 13.42 5.80
C GLU A 53 11.88 12.32 4.89
N PRO A 54 11.87 12.53 3.56
CA PRO A 54 11.62 11.48 2.59
C PRO A 54 12.54 10.27 2.78
N PHE A 55 12.17 9.13 2.20
CA PHE A 55 13.09 7.99 2.16
C PHE A 55 14.29 8.32 1.27
N HIS A 56 15.47 8.41 1.88
CA HIS A 56 16.71 8.70 1.18
C HIS A 56 17.11 7.53 0.27
N TYR A 57 17.63 7.83 -0.92
CA TYR A 57 18.16 6.83 -1.86
C TYR A 57 17.16 5.74 -2.31
N MET A 58 15.87 5.97 -2.13
CA MET A 58 14.82 5.09 -2.62
C MET A 58 14.80 5.09 -4.16
N GLN A 59 14.74 3.89 -4.74
CA GLN A 59 14.46 3.69 -6.15
C GLN A 59 13.03 3.18 -6.32
N ASN A 60 12.16 3.98 -6.93
CA ASN A 60 10.85 3.53 -7.38
C ASN A 60 10.48 4.16 -8.73
N ASN A 61 9.57 3.51 -9.46
CA ASN A 61 9.06 3.94 -10.76
C ASN A 61 8.03 5.07 -10.71
N LEU A 62 7.56 5.45 -9.52
CA LEU A 62 6.49 6.42 -9.35
C LEU A 62 7.00 7.84 -9.05
N ASN A 63 8.32 8.00 -8.85
CA ASN A 63 8.93 9.21 -8.31
C ASN A 63 8.26 9.69 -7.02
N ASP A 64 7.68 8.77 -6.26
CA ASP A 64 7.08 9.05 -4.98
C ASP A 64 8.21 9.17 -3.95
N PRO A 65 8.47 10.34 -3.35
CA PRO A 65 9.60 10.48 -2.43
C PRO A 65 9.33 9.83 -1.06
N TRP A 66 8.08 9.50 -0.78
CA TRP A 66 7.64 9.13 0.57
C TRP A 66 7.78 7.65 0.87
N GLY A 67 7.55 6.81 -0.12
CA GLY A 67 7.48 5.38 0.09
C GLY A 67 7.42 4.52 -1.17
N ALA A 68 7.44 3.22 -0.94
CA ALA A 68 7.38 2.18 -1.96
C ALA A 68 6.36 1.11 -1.56
N THR A 69 5.70 0.51 -2.56
CA THR A 69 4.63 -0.49 -2.34
C THR A 69 5.03 -1.87 -2.84
N TRP A 70 4.75 -2.89 -2.03
CA TRP A 70 5.17 -4.27 -2.20
C TRP A 70 3.99 -5.23 -1.98
N ASP A 71 4.09 -6.46 -2.47
CA ASP A 71 3.14 -7.55 -2.21
C ASP A 71 3.55 -8.44 -1.02
N SER A 72 4.69 -8.15 -0.40
CA SER A 72 5.24 -8.91 0.71
C SER A 72 5.57 -8.00 1.90
N VAL A 73 5.08 -8.38 3.08
CA VAL A 73 5.44 -7.75 4.37
C VAL A 73 6.94 -7.76 4.57
N ALA A 74 7.61 -8.87 4.24
CA ALA A 74 9.04 -9.03 4.44
C ALA A 74 9.84 -8.05 3.56
N VAL A 75 9.46 -7.91 2.29
CA VAL A 75 10.13 -6.98 1.36
C VAL A 75 9.88 -5.53 1.78
N ALA A 76 8.63 -5.19 2.16
CA ALA A 76 8.32 -3.88 2.70
C ALA A 76 9.13 -3.58 3.98
N GLY A 77 9.27 -4.56 4.87
CA GLY A 77 10.05 -4.45 6.10
C GLY A 77 11.53 -4.20 5.83
N GLU A 78 12.15 -4.99 4.96
CA GLU A 78 13.54 -4.77 4.54
C GLU A 78 13.73 -3.38 3.94
N TYR A 79 12.77 -2.95 3.10
CA TYR A 79 12.78 -1.63 2.48
C TYR A 79 12.71 -0.50 3.51
N LEU A 80 11.83 -0.63 4.49
CA LEU A 80 11.67 0.30 5.59
C LEU A 80 12.98 0.39 6.40
N CYS A 81 13.58 -0.74 6.75
CA CYS A 81 14.85 -0.79 7.49
C CYS A 81 16.03 -0.18 6.73
N ARG A 82 16.02 -0.24 5.39
CA ARG A 82 17.11 0.26 4.54
C ARG A 82 17.00 1.76 4.26
N TYR A 83 15.79 2.28 4.06
CA TYR A 83 15.59 3.62 3.48
C TYR A 83 14.83 4.60 4.38
N ALA A 84 14.24 4.14 5.50
CA ALA A 84 13.60 5.06 6.43
C ALA A 84 14.63 6.02 7.07
N PRO A 85 14.29 7.31 7.24
CA PRO A 85 15.11 8.22 8.01
C PRO A 85 15.30 7.71 9.44
N PHE A 86 16.38 8.13 10.09
CA PHE A 86 16.73 7.71 11.44
C PHE A 86 15.53 7.90 12.38
N HIS A 87 14.89 6.79 12.78
CA HIS A 87 13.79 6.69 13.77
C HIS A 87 12.35 6.98 13.28
N HIS A 88 12.10 7.17 11.98
CA HIS A 88 10.77 7.57 11.50
C HIS A 88 10.35 6.88 10.19
N GLY A 89 9.67 5.74 10.33
CA GLY A 89 9.05 5.06 9.21
C GLY A 89 7.82 4.28 9.64
N TRP A 90 6.94 4.02 8.70
CA TRP A 90 5.71 3.27 8.87
C TRP A 90 5.54 2.23 7.79
N MET A 91 4.86 1.14 8.12
CA MET A 91 4.36 0.18 7.16
C MET A 91 2.83 0.16 7.22
N TYR A 92 2.20 0.29 6.06
CA TYR A 92 0.76 0.29 5.89
C TYR A 92 0.34 -0.94 5.11
N ALA A 93 -0.73 -1.61 5.52
CA ALA A 93 -1.35 -2.67 4.74
C ALA A 93 -2.70 -2.20 4.19
N LEU A 94 -2.92 -2.42 2.89
CA LEU A 94 -4.18 -2.13 2.23
C LEU A 94 -4.57 -3.30 1.32
N LYS A 95 -5.87 -3.54 1.22
CA LYS A 95 -6.42 -4.56 0.34
C LYS A 95 -6.94 -3.89 -0.93
N VAL A 96 -6.50 -4.34 -2.09
CA VAL A 96 -6.83 -3.74 -3.39
C VAL A 96 -7.37 -4.81 -4.36
N LYS A 97 -7.95 -4.39 -5.49
CA LYS A 97 -8.36 -5.34 -6.53
C LYS A 97 -7.12 -5.90 -7.22
N ARG A 98 -7.06 -7.21 -7.50
CA ARG A 98 -5.93 -7.82 -8.23
C ARG A 98 -5.67 -7.14 -9.58
N SER A 99 -6.70 -6.61 -10.24
CA SER A 99 -6.59 -5.86 -11.49
C SER A 99 -5.79 -4.56 -11.38
N ASP A 100 -5.63 -4.02 -10.18
CA ASP A 100 -4.86 -2.81 -9.90
C ASP A 100 -3.38 -3.11 -9.58
N VAL A 101 -3.00 -4.40 -9.53
CA VAL A 101 -1.67 -4.84 -9.17
C VAL A 101 -0.98 -5.41 -10.41
N PRO A 102 0.25 -4.98 -10.74
CA PRO A 102 0.98 -5.55 -11.85
C PRO A 102 1.29 -7.04 -11.62
N PRO A 103 1.59 -7.80 -12.69
CA PRO A 103 1.93 -9.23 -12.58
C PRO A 103 3.15 -9.50 -11.71
N ARG A 104 4.09 -8.55 -11.66
CA ARG A 104 5.30 -8.55 -10.86
C ARG A 104 5.44 -7.19 -10.19
N ILE A 105 5.88 -7.18 -8.93
CA ILE A 105 6.25 -5.97 -8.22
C ILE A 105 7.76 -5.98 -7.99
N ASP A 106 8.44 -5.00 -8.54
CA ASP A 106 9.82 -4.66 -8.25
C ASP A 106 10.00 -3.13 -8.27
N TRP A 107 11.23 -2.65 -8.11
CA TRP A 107 11.52 -1.21 -8.11
C TRP A 107 11.14 -0.49 -9.42
N LYS A 108 10.94 -1.20 -10.54
CA LYS A 108 10.48 -0.65 -11.83
C LYS A 108 8.97 -0.77 -12.03
N SER A 109 8.29 -1.56 -11.21
CA SER A 109 6.90 -1.99 -11.44
C SER A 109 6.06 -1.95 -10.17
N GLN A 110 6.31 -0.98 -9.29
CA GLN A 110 5.47 -0.80 -8.11
C GLN A 110 4.06 -0.36 -8.52
N PRO A 111 3.01 -0.88 -7.85
CA PRO A 111 1.64 -0.47 -8.09
C PRO A 111 1.44 0.99 -7.69
N ASP A 112 0.81 1.78 -8.56
CA ASP A 112 0.36 3.12 -8.20
C ASP A 112 -0.89 3.04 -7.31
N ILE A 113 -0.68 3.27 -6.02
CA ILE A 113 -1.77 3.30 -5.03
C ILE A 113 -2.28 4.71 -4.74
N SER A 114 -1.86 5.75 -5.48
CA SER A 114 -2.28 7.13 -5.25
C SER A 114 -3.79 7.35 -5.43
N LYS A 115 -4.46 6.49 -6.20
CA LYS A 115 -5.94 6.50 -6.32
C LYS A 115 -6.68 5.95 -5.09
N HIS A 116 -6.00 5.25 -4.19
CA HIS A 116 -6.61 4.60 -3.03
C HIS A 116 -6.73 5.59 -1.88
N THR A 117 -7.84 5.50 -1.13
CA THR A 117 -8.13 6.42 -0.03
C THR A 117 -7.62 5.88 1.31
N TRP A 118 -7.59 6.74 2.32
CA TRP A 118 -7.21 6.36 3.68
C TRP A 118 -8.06 5.20 4.23
N GLU A 119 -9.35 5.19 3.94
CA GLU A 119 -10.29 4.13 4.38
C GLU A 119 -9.92 2.75 3.81
N MET A 120 -9.13 2.68 2.74
CA MET A 120 -8.67 1.40 2.19
C MET A 120 -7.49 0.81 2.97
N VAL A 121 -6.81 1.62 3.78
CA VAL A 121 -5.77 1.15 4.70
C VAL A 121 -6.44 0.37 5.82
N SER A 122 -6.04 -0.88 6.02
CA SER A 122 -6.61 -1.75 7.05
C SER A 122 -5.85 -1.63 8.36
N VAL A 123 -4.53 -1.72 8.30
CA VAL A 123 -3.64 -1.67 9.46
C VAL A 123 -2.36 -0.94 9.13
N PHE A 124 -1.69 -0.42 10.14
CA PHE A 124 -0.38 0.20 10.01
C PHE A 124 0.47 -0.03 11.25
N GLN A 125 1.78 0.07 11.10
CA GLN A 125 2.74 -0.12 12.19
C GLN A 125 3.93 0.82 12.02
N ARG A 126 4.50 1.27 13.14
CA ARG A 126 5.72 2.07 13.14
C ARG A 126 6.95 1.16 13.01
N SER A 127 7.99 1.61 12.32
CA SER A 127 9.30 0.96 12.32
C SER A 127 9.89 1.01 13.73
N GLY A 128 10.07 -0.15 14.37
CA GLY A 128 10.93 -0.25 15.55
C GLY A 128 12.39 -0.27 15.10
N ARG A 129 13.27 0.49 15.77
CA ARG A 129 14.71 0.23 15.74
C ARG A 129 15.15 -0.24 17.13
N VAL A 130 16.24 -1.02 17.13
CA VAL A 130 16.72 -2.00 18.14
C VAL A 130 17.21 -1.37 19.45
N ASP A 131 16.92 -0.10 19.69
CA ASP A 131 17.45 0.72 20.78
C ASP A 131 16.65 0.54 22.09
N GLU A 132 15.45 -0.05 22.03
CA GLU A 132 14.51 -0.21 23.15
C GLU A 132 14.23 -1.68 23.47
N GLN A 133 15.19 -2.44 24.03
CA GLN A 133 14.95 -3.75 24.70
C GLN A 133 14.03 -4.78 23.98
N GLN A 134 13.84 -4.67 22.67
CA GLN A 134 13.00 -5.56 21.86
C GLN A 134 13.92 -6.30 20.90
N GLN A 135 14.13 -7.58 21.23
CA GLN A 135 15.04 -8.50 20.56
C GLN A 135 14.57 -8.97 19.17
N ASP A 136 13.47 -8.43 18.65
CA ASP A 136 13.02 -8.70 17.29
C ASP A 136 12.71 -7.38 16.54
N PRO A 137 13.55 -6.97 15.57
CA PRO A 137 13.30 -5.80 14.73
C PRO A 137 12.16 -6.02 13.72
N SER A 138 11.59 -7.22 13.65
CA SER A 138 10.44 -7.51 12.83
C SER A 138 9.15 -7.21 13.59
N ILE A 139 8.50 -6.09 13.21
CA ILE A 139 7.05 -5.86 13.34
C ILE A 139 6.63 -5.38 14.75
N GLY A 140 6.50 -4.06 14.93
CA GLY A 140 5.72 -3.51 16.03
C GLY A 140 4.25 -3.96 15.94
N ASN A 141 3.46 -3.81 17.01
CA ASN A 141 2.06 -4.22 16.95
C ASN A 141 1.30 -3.47 15.84
N TRP A 142 0.65 -4.22 14.95
CA TRP A 142 -0.25 -3.65 13.95
C TRP A 142 -1.38 -2.90 14.64
N ILE A 143 -1.58 -1.65 14.23
CA ILE A 143 -2.66 -0.76 14.68
C ILE A 143 -3.77 -0.83 13.64
N GLU A 144 -4.98 -1.15 14.06
CA GLU A 144 -6.15 -1.11 13.20
C GLU A 144 -6.51 0.33 12.82
N ASN A 145 -6.80 0.54 11.53
CA ASN A 145 -7.34 1.82 11.09
C ASN A 145 -8.84 1.89 11.43
N PRO A 146 -9.27 2.77 12.35
CA PRO A 146 -10.69 2.88 12.73
C PRO A 146 -11.58 3.32 11.56
N ASP A 147 -11.01 3.98 10.56
CA ASP A 147 -11.71 4.44 9.37
C ASP A 147 -11.78 3.37 8.27
N HIS A 148 -11.24 2.16 8.51
CA HIS A 148 -11.16 1.13 7.47
C HIS A 148 -12.55 0.76 6.91
N ARG A 149 -12.65 0.77 5.59
CA ARG A 149 -13.80 0.29 4.82
C ARG A 149 -13.30 -0.72 3.77
N PRO A 150 -13.70 -1.99 3.85
CA PRO A 150 -13.24 -3.00 2.91
C PRO A 150 -13.70 -2.69 1.49
N VAL A 151 -12.87 -3.09 0.51
CA VAL A 151 -13.18 -2.94 -0.92
C VAL A 151 -14.50 -3.66 -1.23
N ARG A 152 -15.49 -2.90 -1.72
CA ARG A 152 -16.76 -3.42 -2.23
C ARG A 152 -16.64 -3.88 -3.69
#